data_AF-A0A0B1SCK2-F1
#
_entry.id   AF-A0A0B1SCK2-F1
#
_cell.length_a   1.000
_cell.length_b   1.000
_cell.length_c   1.000
_cell.angle_alpha   90.00
_cell.angle_beta   90.00
_cell.angle_gamma   90.00
#
_symmetry.space_group_name_H-M   'P 1'
#
loop_
_entity.id
_entity.type
_entity.pdbx_description
1 polymer ?
#
loop_
_entity_poly.entity_id
_entity_poly.type
_entity_poly.pdbx_seq_one_letter_code
_entity_poly.pdbx_strand_id
1 'polypeptide(L)' 'MDNILAGNPLLNITEPGSSSSNGGDFKVKRRWDDDVVFKNCAKGIDERKKEAHFINDAIRSEFHRKFMDKYIK' A
#
# COMPACT_ATOMS: atom_id res chain seq x y z
N MET A 1 27.32 4.42 -38.02
CA MET A 1 26.91 4.34 -36.60
C MET A 1 25.58 3.59 -36.46
N ASP A 2 25.14 2.91 -37.51
CA ASP A 2 23.75 2.44 -37.67
C ASP A 2 23.55 1.00 -37.17
N ASN A 3 24.64 0.27 -36.90
CA ASN A 3 24.60 -1.12 -36.41
C ASN A 3 24.47 -1.25 -34.88
N ILE A 4 24.57 -0.16 -34.11
CA ILE A 4 24.43 -0.22 -32.63
C ILE A 4 22.96 -0.06 -32.21
N LEU A 5 22.12 0.52 -33.07
CA LEU A 5 20.71 0.79 -32.76
C LEU A 5 19.78 -0.41 -33.05
N ALA A 6 20.21 -1.37 -33.90
CA ALA A 6 19.39 -2.50 -34.32
C ALA A 6 19.52 -3.75 -33.42
N GLY A 7 20.40 -3.74 -32.41
CA GLY A 7 20.70 -4.90 -31.57
C GLY A 7 19.89 -4.99 -30.26
N ASN A 8 19.16 -3.93 -29.88
CA ASN A 8 18.42 -3.89 -28.62
C ASN A 8 16.90 -3.95 -28.85
N PRO A 9 16.24 -5.08 -28.53
CA PRO A 9 14.80 -5.24 -28.72
C PRO A 9 13.93 -4.34 -27.83
N LEU A 10 14.53 -3.59 -26.89
CA LEU A 10 13.83 -2.64 -26.02
C LEU A 10 13.80 -1.20 -26.57
N LEU A 11 14.56 -0.89 -27.63
CA LEU A 11 14.76 0.49 -28.10
C LEU A 11 13.98 0.87 -29.38
N ASN A 12 13.10 0.02 -29.88
CA ASN A 12 12.33 0.33 -31.09
C ASN A 12 11.16 1.28 -30.75
N ILE A 13 11.46 2.57 -30.63
CA ILE A 13 10.54 3.65 -30.21
C ILE A 13 9.95 4.43 -31.40
N THR A 14 10.32 4.10 -32.64
CA THR A 14 9.98 4.92 -33.82
C THR A 14 9.03 4.27 -34.82
N GLU A 15 8.06 3.48 -34.36
CA GLU A 15 6.96 2.97 -35.21
C GLU A 15 5.65 2.98 -34.41
N PRO A 16 4.68 3.86 -34.71
CA PRO A 16 3.36 3.87 -34.06
C PRO A 16 2.46 2.76 -34.65
N GLY A 17 2.95 1.52 -34.70
CA GLY A 17 2.26 0.47 -35.44
C GLY A 17 2.82 -0.94 -35.40
N SER A 18 3.93 -1.23 -34.71
CA SER A 18 4.43 -2.61 -34.59
C SER A 18 4.23 -3.16 -33.18
N SER A 19 2.98 -3.50 -32.91
CA SER A 19 2.56 -4.41 -31.87
C SER A 19 3.21 -5.77 -32.07
N SER A 20 4.42 -5.96 -31.53
CA SER A 20 4.93 -7.28 -31.21
C SER A 20 3.96 -7.92 -30.23
N SER A 21 3.38 -9.03 -30.66
CA SER A 21 2.30 -9.83 -30.10
C SER A 21 2.62 -10.52 -28.77
N ASN A 22 3.51 -9.95 -27.96
CA ASN A 22 3.55 -10.18 -26.52
C ASN A 22 3.06 -8.92 -25.82
N GLY A 23 1.76 -8.67 -25.96
CA GLY A 23 0.97 -7.77 -25.10
C GLY A 23 0.93 -8.27 -23.65
N GLY A 24 2.10 -8.55 -23.08
CA GLY A 24 2.29 -8.63 -21.65
C GLY A 24 2.35 -7.21 -21.15
N ASP A 25 1.19 -6.57 -21.12
CA ASP A 25 0.88 -5.55 -20.11
C ASP A 25 1.61 -5.99 -18.84
N PHE A 26 2.54 -5.19 -18.29
CA PHE A 26 3.25 -5.52 -17.05
C PHE A 26 2.27 -5.35 -15.87
N LYS A 27 1.15 -6.07 -15.98
CA LYS A 27 0.05 -6.13 -15.06
C LYS A 27 0.39 -7.29 -14.16
N VAL A 28 0.70 -6.94 -12.92
CA VAL A 28 0.96 -7.93 -11.86
C VAL A 28 -0.19 -8.93 -11.87
N LYS A 29 0.10 -10.20 -12.22
CA LYS A 29 -0.93 -11.23 -12.48
C LYS A 29 -1.70 -11.62 -11.23
N ARG A 30 -1.04 -11.64 -10.07
CA ARG A 30 -1.62 -11.87 -8.74
C ARG A 30 -0.60 -11.45 -7.69
N ARG A 31 -1.04 -10.77 -6.64
CA ARG A 31 -0.17 -10.38 -5.54
C ARG A 31 -0.16 -11.46 -4.47
N TRP A 32 0.94 -11.59 -3.74
CA TRP A 32 1.07 -12.57 -2.65
C TRP A 32 0.01 -12.38 -1.56
N ASP A 33 -0.50 -11.16 -1.43
CA ASP A 33 -1.51 -10.82 -0.45
C ASP A 33 -2.93 -11.06 -0.95
N ASP A 34 -3.20 -11.30 -2.24
CA ASP A 34 -4.58 -11.34 -2.81
C ASP A 34 -5.52 -12.34 -2.12
N ASP A 35 -4.99 -13.47 -1.62
CA ASP A 35 -5.78 -14.52 -0.96
C ASP A 35 -6.02 -14.28 0.55
N VAL A 36 -5.57 -13.14 1.10
CA VAL A 36 -5.77 -12.80 2.52
C VAL A 36 -7.23 -12.39 2.77
N VAL A 37 -7.89 -13.09 3.70
CA VAL A 37 -9.32 -12.91 4.05
C VAL A 37 -9.67 -11.54 4.66
N PHE A 38 -8.70 -10.84 5.24
CA PHE A 38 -8.89 -9.51 5.83
C PHE A 38 -8.00 -8.49 5.13
N LYS A 39 -8.63 -7.47 4.54
CA LYS A 39 -7.95 -6.40 3.82
C LYS A 39 -8.23 -5.05 4.48
N ASN A 40 -7.16 -4.29 4.75
CA ASN A 40 -7.22 -2.88 5.12
C ASN A 40 -8.15 -2.54 6.31
N CYS A 41 -8.26 -3.41 7.33
CA CYS A 41 -9.16 -3.21 8.49
C CYS A 41 -8.89 -1.92 9.27
N ALA A 42 -7.66 -1.40 9.19
CA ALA A 42 -7.26 -0.16 9.86
C ALA A 42 -7.35 1.10 9.00
N LYS A 43 -7.90 1.02 7.77
CA LYS A 43 -8.05 2.18 6.90
C LYS A 43 -8.91 3.25 7.58
N GLY A 44 -8.37 4.45 7.77
CA GLY A 44 -9.07 5.58 8.40
C GLY A 44 -9.08 5.57 9.95
N ILE A 45 -8.35 4.67 10.62
CA ILE A 45 -8.29 4.68 12.10
C ILE A 45 -7.56 5.90 12.66
N ASP A 46 -6.56 6.44 11.95
CA ASP A 46 -5.74 7.57 12.42
C ASP A 46 -6.53 8.87 12.61
N GLU A 47 -7.64 9.05 11.89
CA GLU A 47 -8.50 10.22 12.05
C GLU A 47 -9.28 10.17 13.37
N ARG A 48 -9.71 8.98 13.79
CA ARG A 48 -10.47 8.78 15.04
C ARG A 48 -9.63 8.88 16.32
N LYS A 49 -8.31 8.73 16.23
CA LYS A 49 -7.40 8.78 17.39
C LYS A 49 -6.89 10.19 17.74
N LYS A 50 -7.13 11.18 16.88
CA LYS A 50 -6.54 12.52 17.01
C LYS A 50 -7.31 13.46 17.93
N GLU A 51 -8.58 13.21 18.19
CA GLU A 51 -9.36 14.07 19.06
C GLU A 51 -9.04 13.74 20.53
N ALA A 52 -8.13 14.51 21.11
CA ALA A 52 -7.83 14.45 22.53
C ALA A 52 -9.00 15.04 23.34
N HIS A 53 -9.92 14.18 23.73
CA HIS A 53 -11.04 14.56 24.59
C HIS A 53 -10.57 14.56 26.04
N PHE A 54 -10.74 15.71 26.72
CA PHE A 54 -10.60 15.75 28.17
C PHE A 54 -11.85 15.15 28.81
N ILE A 55 -11.66 14.20 29.72
CA ILE A 55 -12.74 13.57 30.48
C ILE A 55 -12.51 13.88 31.96
N ASN A 56 -13.48 14.53 32.60
CA ASN A 56 -13.48 14.75 34.05
C ASN A 56 -13.94 13.48 34.80
N ASP A 57 -13.20 12.39 34.63
CA ASP A 57 -13.37 11.11 35.33
C ASP A 57 -12.02 10.40 35.39
N ALA A 58 -11.57 10.08 36.61
CA ALA A 58 -10.25 9.49 36.85
C ALA A 58 -10.09 8.09 36.23
N ILE A 59 -11.12 7.25 36.23
CA ILE A 59 -11.05 5.85 35.77
C ILE A 59 -11.32 5.70 34.27
N ARG A 60 -12.07 6.63 33.67
CA ARG A 60 -12.38 6.60 32.22
C ARG A 60 -11.42 7.43 31.38
N SER A 61 -10.52 8.18 32.00
CA SER A 61 -9.51 8.95 31.29
C SER A 61 -8.59 8.07 30.43
N GLU A 62 -8.11 8.62 29.31
CA GLU A 62 -7.10 7.97 28.46
C GLU A 62 -5.82 7.62 29.25
N PHE A 63 -5.48 8.44 30.24
CA PHE A 63 -4.36 8.18 31.13
C PHE A 63 -4.56 6.88 31.92
N HIS A 64 -5.71 6.73 32.57
CA HIS A 64 -6.00 5.55 33.38
C HIS A 64 -6.11 4.28 32.53
N ARG A 65 -6.77 4.35 31.37
CA ARG A 65 -6.79 3.22 30.42
C ARG A 65 -5.38 2.77 30.03
N LYS A 66 -4.50 3.71 29.65
CA LYS A 66 -3.10 3.40 29.29
C LYS A 66 -2.29 2.90 30.49
N PHE A 67 -2.56 3.39 31.69
CA PHE A 67 -1.91 2.91 32.91
C PHE A 67 -2.30 1.45 33.17
N MET A 68 -3.59 1.12 33.10
CA MET A 68 -4.08 -0.24 33.31
C MET A 68 -3.53 -1.20 32.25
N ASP A 69 -3.61 -0.87 30.96
CA ASP A 69 -3.04 -1.70 29.87
C ASP A 69 -1.52 -1.94 30.04
N LYS A 70 -0.80 -1.00 30.65
CA LYS A 70 0.66 -1.09 30.82
C LYS A 70 1.06 -1.92 32.03
N TYR A 71 0.35 -1.77 33.15
CA TYR A 71 0.78 -2.34 34.44
C TYR A 71 -0.08 -3.52 34.90
N ILE A 72 -1.23 -3.75 34.28
CA ILE A 72 -2.13 -4.86 34.56
C ILE A 72 -2.33 -5.62 33.26
N LYS A 73 -1.95 -6.91 33.23
CA LYS A 73 -2.12 -7.81 32.10
C LYS A 73 -3.30 -8.74 32.32
#